data_AF-A0AAE4Z9Q6-F1
#
_entry.id   AF-A0AAE4Z9Q6-F1
#
_cell.length_a   1.000
_cell.length_b   1.000
_cell.length_c   1.000
_cell.angle_alpha   90.00
_cell.angle_beta   90.00
_cell.angle_gamma   90.00
#
_symmetry.space_group_name_H-M   'P 1'
#
loop_
_entity.id
_entity.type
_entity.pdbx_description
1 polymer ?
#
loop_
_entity_poly.entity_id
_entity_poly.type
_entity_poly.pdbx_seq_one_letter_code
_entity_poly.pdbx_strand_id
1 'polypeptide(L)'
;MQILPGVDGQTLAALITAFAGLVTTVMAVTKYLSRRDKQIAARNVFRTVVDSLSSEAEVQRLGAAILLRRFFDPETELGQGRTPYAREAIDVIAAILRDVETGNFQKLLADGLRYAPSLQQADLQRTNLQKAYLGSKGNDRPNLRGADFYRADLSGASLKGALAAAAVFYQARLHKTILKNADLRRANFFEADLLGASFAGAYLYGANFTEARNLPPGLSKHIGSDGTYTDEGRFEPAVEPTAPDRLRIFLSKPGTLSVTQRQLVDELGTLLAQEDVDISTVEREDYPGFGAVSEVRRVMTGCSGAVILGFRELEIRDAVWRLGTEEARDLEGIALPTAWNHVEAGMAAMAGLPILVLAEQGVVGGLFELEDVEHIVMNLDL
;
A
#
# COMPACT_ATOMS: atom_id res chain seq x y z
N MET A 1 -6.96 17.07 -14.17
CA MET A 1 -8.08 16.12 -14.20
C MET A 1 -7.77 15.12 -15.31
N GLN A 2 -7.06 14.03 -14.99
CA GLN A 2 -6.95 12.91 -15.93
C GLN A 2 -8.28 12.15 -15.83
N ILE A 3 -8.99 12.08 -16.95
CA ILE A 3 -10.28 11.40 -17.07
C ILE A 3 -10.01 9.90 -16.87
N LEU A 4 -10.82 9.26 -16.02
CA LEU A 4 -10.71 7.86 -15.65
C LEU A 4 -10.77 6.96 -16.90
N PRO A 5 -9.91 5.93 -17.03
CA PRO A 5 -10.05 4.96 -18.12
C PRO A 5 -11.30 4.11 -17.91
N GLY A 6 -12.15 4.02 -18.94
CA GLY A 6 -13.30 3.09 -18.99
C GLY A 6 -14.70 3.72 -18.91
N VAL A 7 -14.83 5.02 -18.62
CA VAL A 7 -16.13 5.71 -18.62
C VAL A 7 -16.11 6.79 -19.71
N ASP A 8 -17.07 6.75 -20.64
CA ASP A 8 -17.21 7.82 -21.65
C ASP A 8 -17.47 9.15 -20.93
N GLY A 9 -16.47 10.03 -21.03
CA GLY A 9 -16.44 11.33 -20.37
C GLY A 9 -17.62 12.23 -20.75
N GLN A 10 -18.25 12.01 -21.90
CA GLN A 10 -19.44 12.76 -22.31
C GLN A 10 -20.69 12.34 -21.52
N THR A 11 -20.87 11.04 -21.26
CA THR A 11 -21.99 10.52 -20.43
C THR A 11 -21.85 10.92 -18.96
N LEU A 12 -20.64 10.83 -18.40
CA LEU A 12 -20.38 11.26 -17.01
C LEU A 12 -20.60 12.78 -16.89
N ALA A 13 -20.12 13.56 -17.85
CA ALA A 13 -20.37 15.00 -17.89
C ALA A 13 -21.86 15.31 -18.02
N ALA A 14 -22.59 14.65 -18.91
CA ALA A 14 -24.02 14.88 -19.12
C ALA A 14 -24.87 14.54 -17.89
N LEU A 15 -24.59 13.44 -17.19
CA LEU A 15 -25.28 13.06 -15.95
C LEU A 15 -24.88 13.96 -14.77
N ILE A 16 -23.61 14.32 -14.63
CA ILE A 16 -23.18 15.33 -13.66
C ILE A 16 -23.87 16.66 -13.96
N THR A 17 -23.98 17.08 -15.21
CA THR A 17 -24.66 18.31 -15.61
C THR A 17 -26.17 18.22 -15.42
N ALA A 18 -26.81 17.06 -15.62
CA ALA A 18 -28.23 16.87 -15.36
C ALA A 18 -28.55 16.85 -13.86
N PHE A 19 -27.75 16.14 -13.05
CA PHE A 19 -27.95 16.03 -11.61
C PHE A 19 -27.51 17.30 -10.88
N ALA A 20 -26.37 17.90 -11.28
CA ALA A 20 -25.96 19.22 -10.83
C ALA A 20 -26.91 20.30 -11.34
N GLY A 21 -27.53 20.13 -12.52
CA GLY A 21 -28.57 21.02 -13.06
C GLY A 21 -29.85 20.98 -12.23
N LEU A 22 -30.29 19.78 -11.82
CA LEU A 22 -31.43 19.60 -10.92
C LEU A 22 -31.16 20.16 -9.54
N VAL A 23 -29.96 19.90 -8.98
CA VAL A 23 -29.50 20.51 -7.73
C VAL A 23 -29.41 22.03 -7.87
N THR A 24 -28.82 22.55 -8.94
CA THR A 24 -28.67 24.01 -9.16
C THR A 24 -30.00 24.69 -9.42
N THR A 25 -30.98 24.01 -10.02
CA THR A 25 -32.33 24.57 -10.26
C THR A 25 -33.15 24.60 -8.98
N VAL A 26 -33.10 23.53 -8.19
CA VAL A 26 -33.68 23.49 -6.83
C VAL A 26 -33.02 24.57 -5.95
N MET A 27 -31.72 24.81 -6.13
CA MET A 27 -30.91 25.74 -5.34
C MET A 27 -31.01 27.21 -5.80
N ALA A 28 -31.18 27.52 -7.09
CA ALA A 28 -31.37 28.89 -7.59
C ALA A 28 -32.67 29.50 -7.05
N VAL A 29 -33.71 28.68 -6.87
CA VAL A 29 -34.97 29.08 -6.21
C VAL A 29 -34.75 29.39 -4.73
N THR A 30 -33.71 28.82 -4.10
CA THR A 30 -33.41 29.05 -2.68
C THR A 30 -32.99 30.47 -2.35
N LYS A 31 -32.53 31.28 -3.32
CA LYS A 31 -32.16 32.68 -3.06
C LYS A 31 -33.32 33.50 -2.46
N TYR A 32 -34.55 33.09 -2.74
CA TYR A 32 -35.81 33.70 -2.26
C TYR A 32 -36.47 32.95 -1.09
N LEU A 33 -35.86 31.86 -0.61
CA LEU A 33 -36.42 31.01 0.45
C LEU A 33 -36.00 31.45 1.86
N SER A 34 -36.87 31.14 2.84
CA SER A 34 -36.58 31.35 4.26
C SER A 34 -35.39 30.50 4.71
N ARG A 35 -34.74 30.85 5.84
CA ARG A 35 -33.64 30.05 6.41
C ARG A 35 -34.04 28.59 6.67
N ARG A 36 -35.30 28.35 7.07
CA ARG A 36 -35.84 27.01 7.33
C ARG A 36 -35.96 26.20 6.04
N ASP A 37 -36.46 26.81 4.97
CA ASP A 37 -36.65 26.13 3.68
C ASP A 37 -35.32 25.81 3.01
N LYS A 38 -34.30 26.67 3.16
CA LYS A 38 -32.92 26.40 2.74
C LYS A 38 -32.33 25.16 3.40
N GLN A 39 -32.55 25.01 4.72
CA GLN A 39 -32.10 23.82 5.45
C GLN A 39 -32.81 22.54 5.00
N ILE A 40 -34.12 22.62 4.74
CA ILE A 40 -34.90 21.47 4.22
C ILE A 40 -34.42 21.07 2.83
N ALA A 41 -34.20 22.03 1.93
CA ALA A 41 -33.67 21.78 0.60
C ALA A 41 -32.27 21.13 0.66
N ALA A 42 -31.36 21.69 1.46
CA ALA A 42 -30.02 21.14 1.67
C ALA A 42 -30.05 19.69 2.17
N ARG A 43 -30.93 19.40 3.14
CA ARG A 43 -31.13 18.04 3.67
C ARG A 43 -31.61 17.07 2.60
N ASN A 44 -32.58 17.48 1.78
CA ASN A 44 -33.13 16.64 0.72
C ASN A 44 -32.09 16.34 -0.37
N VAL A 45 -31.30 17.35 -0.75
CA VAL A 45 -30.18 17.18 -1.68
C VAL A 45 -29.14 16.22 -1.10
N PHE A 46 -28.72 16.42 0.15
CA PHE A 46 -27.77 15.52 0.82
C PHE A 46 -28.26 14.07 0.83
N ARG A 47 -29.52 13.84 1.22
CA ARG A 47 -30.13 12.50 1.20
C ARG A 47 -30.12 11.88 -0.20
N THR A 48 -30.54 12.64 -1.21
CA THR A 48 -30.56 12.15 -2.60
C THR A 48 -29.16 11.75 -3.09
N VAL A 49 -28.14 12.52 -2.72
CA VAL A 49 -26.74 12.20 -3.04
C VAL A 49 -26.31 10.93 -2.32
N VAL A 50 -26.60 10.80 -1.02
CA VAL A 50 -26.26 9.60 -0.23
C VAL A 50 -26.94 8.36 -0.79
N ASP A 51 -28.24 8.44 -1.08
CA ASP A 51 -29.01 7.32 -1.66
C ASP A 51 -28.43 6.88 -3.01
N SER A 52 -27.91 7.84 -3.80
CA SER A 52 -27.30 7.55 -5.11
C SER A 52 -25.92 6.89 -5.02
N LEU A 53 -25.23 6.93 -3.87
CA LEU A 53 -23.95 6.23 -3.67
C LEU A 53 -24.12 4.71 -3.64
N SER A 54 -25.31 4.22 -3.30
CA SER A 54 -25.65 2.80 -3.30
C SER A 54 -26.16 2.31 -4.66
N SER A 55 -26.17 3.15 -5.70
CA SER A 55 -26.64 2.75 -7.02
C SER A 55 -25.76 1.66 -7.64
N GLU A 56 -26.38 0.67 -8.27
CA GLU A 56 -25.71 -0.34 -9.10
C GLU A 56 -25.12 0.29 -10.38
N ALA A 57 -25.72 1.38 -10.86
CA ALA A 57 -25.23 2.12 -12.00
C ALA A 57 -23.94 2.89 -11.64
N GLU A 58 -22.80 2.44 -12.16
CA GLU A 58 -21.48 3.00 -11.85
C GLU A 58 -21.41 4.51 -12.09
N VAL A 59 -21.97 5.00 -13.20
CA VAL A 59 -21.97 6.43 -13.54
C VAL A 59 -22.71 7.27 -12.50
N GLN A 60 -23.85 6.78 -12.00
CA GLN A 60 -24.64 7.46 -10.97
C GLN A 60 -23.89 7.47 -9.64
N ARG A 61 -23.30 6.33 -9.27
CA ARG A 61 -22.51 6.17 -8.04
C ARG A 61 -21.28 7.07 -8.02
N LEU A 62 -20.54 7.15 -9.13
CA LEU A 62 -19.41 8.07 -9.30
C LEU A 62 -19.86 9.54 -9.26
N GLY A 63 -20.97 9.86 -9.93
CA GLY A 63 -21.57 11.20 -9.89
C GLY A 63 -21.91 11.64 -8.46
N ALA A 64 -22.50 10.75 -7.67
CA ALA A 64 -22.82 11.00 -6.27
C ALA A 64 -21.56 11.25 -5.41
N ALA A 65 -20.49 10.48 -5.61
CA ALA A 65 -19.21 10.71 -4.92
C ALA A 65 -18.58 12.06 -5.26
N ILE A 66 -18.73 12.54 -6.50
CA ILE A 66 -18.32 13.90 -6.88
C ILE A 66 -19.19 14.95 -6.19
N LEU A 67 -20.51 14.74 -6.17
CA LEU A 67 -21.46 15.68 -5.55
C LEU A 67 -21.29 15.81 -4.04
N LEU A 68 -20.80 14.78 -3.35
CA LEU A 68 -20.43 14.89 -1.93
C LEU A 68 -19.44 16.03 -1.67
N ARG A 69 -18.54 16.31 -2.61
CA ARG A 69 -17.55 17.40 -2.48
C ARG A 69 -18.19 18.78 -2.44
N ARG A 70 -19.42 18.94 -2.96
CA ARG A 70 -20.16 20.21 -2.89
C ARG A 70 -20.50 20.60 -1.45
N PHE A 71 -20.61 19.63 -0.54
CA PHE A 71 -20.83 19.90 0.88
C PHE A 71 -19.56 20.39 1.60
N PHE A 72 -18.41 20.42 0.91
CA PHE A 72 -17.16 20.97 1.44
C PHE A 72 -16.83 22.37 0.93
N ASP A 73 -17.56 22.86 -0.06
CA ASP A 73 -17.29 24.14 -0.70
C ASP A 73 -18.16 25.25 -0.07
N PRO A 74 -17.55 26.22 0.65
CA PRO A 74 -18.28 27.30 1.32
C PRO A 74 -18.83 28.36 0.36
N GLU A 75 -18.38 28.38 -0.90
CA GLU A 75 -18.84 29.30 -1.95
C GLU A 75 -20.09 28.77 -2.66
N THR A 76 -20.52 27.55 -2.34
CA THR A 76 -21.77 27.00 -2.88
C THR A 76 -22.99 27.74 -2.34
N GLU A 77 -24.07 27.70 -3.13
CA GLU A 77 -25.37 28.32 -2.79
C GLU A 77 -25.99 27.80 -1.47
N LEU A 78 -25.49 26.68 -0.94
CA LEU A 78 -25.85 26.09 0.36
C LEU A 78 -25.26 26.87 1.54
N GLY A 79 -24.17 27.60 1.31
CA GLY A 79 -23.33 28.21 2.33
C GLY A 79 -23.34 29.72 2.25
N GLN A 80 -24.03 30.39 3.17
CA GLN A 80 -23.74 31.78 3.51
C GLN A 80 -22.41 31.87 4.29
N GLY A 81 -21.31 31.35 3.73
CA GLY A 81 -20.02 31.19 4.41
C GLY A 81 -19.92 29.99 5.36
N ARG A 82 -20.73 28.94 5.18
CA ARG A 82 -20.69 27.68 5.96
C ARG A 82 -20.85 26.48 5.04
N THR A 83 -20.36 25.32 5.49
CA THR A 83 -20.44 24.03 4.78
C THR A 83 -21.41 23.08 5.50
N PRO A 84 -22.75 23.21 5.27
CA PRO A 84 -23.72 22.32 5.91
C PRO A 84 -23.48 20.87 5.47
N TYR A 85 -23.62 19.92 6.39
CA TYR A 85 -23.38 18.49 6.16
C TYR A 85 -21.93 18.10 5.84
N ALA A 86 -20.94 18.98 6.02
CA ALA A 86 -19.54 18.63 5.78
C ALA A 86 -19.06 17.47 6.66
N ARG A 87 -19.45 17.44 7.95
CA ARG A 87 -19.08 16.35 8.84
C ARG A 87 -19.75 15.05 8.43
N GLU A 88 -21.05 15.10 8.18
CA GLU A 88 -21.84 13.96 7.73
C GLU A 88 -21.35 13.41 6.38
N ALA A 89 -20.89 14.28 5.48
CA ALA A 89 -20.26 13.87 4.23
C ALA A 89 -18.92 13.15 4.46
N ILE A 90 -18.08 13.61 5.39
CA ILE A 90 -16.86 12.91 5.81
C ILE A 90 -17.22 11.54 6.37
N ASP A 91 -18.22 11.45 7.26
CA ASP A 91 -18.64 10.22 7.90
C ASP A 91 -19.19 9.20 6.89
N VAL A 92 -19.98 9.66 5.90
CA VAL A 92 -20.47 8.82 4.79
C VAL A 92 -19.30 8.31 3.94
N ILE A 93 -18.36 9.19 3.58
CA ILE A 93 -17.17 8.79 2.82
C ILE A 93 -16.38 7.74 3.60
N ALA A 94 -16.09 7.99 4.88
CA ALA A 94 -15.35 7.08 5.74
C ALA A 94 -16.06 5.72 5.85
N ALA A 95 -17.38 5.72 6.04
CA ALA A 95 -18.17 4.49 6.11
C ALA A 95 -18.03 3.65 4.83
N ILE A 96 -18.15 4.26 3.65
CA ILE A 96 -18.01 3.56 2.38
C ILE A 96 -16.56 3.06 2.19
N LEU A 97 -15.57 3.89 2.55
CA LEU A 97 -14.16 3.56 2.38
C LEU A 97 -13.71 2.35 3.22
N ARG A 98 -14.45 1.96 4.27
CA ARG A 98 -14.12 0.78 5.09
C ARG A 98 -14.35 -0.55 4.37
N ASP A 99 -15.34 -0.58 3.48
CA ASP A 99 -15.80 -1.83 2.85
C ASP A 99 -15.53 -1.87 1.32
N VAL A 100 -15.14 -0.74 0.73
CA VAL A 100 -14.90 -0.65 -0.71
C VAL A 100 -13.52 -1.18 -1.11
N GLU A 101 -13.49 -1.98 -2.18
CA GLU A 101 -12.25 -2.45 -2.81
C GLU A 101 -11.50 -1.30 -3.50
N THR A 102 -10.19 -1.49 -3.68
CA THR A 102 -9.35 -0.52 -4.37
C THR A 102 -9.77 -0.37 -5.83
N GLY A 103 -10.12 0.85 -6.22
CA GLY A 103 -10.61 1.13 -7.57
C GLY A 103 -11.00 2.60 -7.76
N ASN A 104 -11.63 2.91 -8.89
CA ASN A 104 -11.98 4.28 -9.25
C ASN A 104 -12.93 4.94 -8.24
N PHE A 105 -13.95 4.21 -7.77
CA PHE A 105 -14.92 4.73 -6.81
C PHE A 105 -14.28 5.01 -5.44
N GLN A 106 -13.50 4.07 -4.92
CA GLN A 106 -12.69 4.24 -3.71
C GLN A 106 -11.77 5.46 -3.82
N LYS A 107 -11.00 5.55 -4.92
CA LYS A 107 -10.05 6.64 -5.15
C LYS A 107 -10.74 7.99 -5.18
N LEU A 108 -11.91 8.07 -5.82
CA LEU A 108 -12.69 9.29 -5.95
C LEU A 108 -13.22 9.78 -4.59
N LEU A 109 -13.70 8.86 -3.76
CA LEU A 109 -14.13 9.14 -2.38
C LEU A 109 -12.95 9.58 -1.50
N ALA A 110 -11.85 8.83 -1.54
CA ALA A 110 -10.65 9.10 -0.75
C ALA A 110 -10.01 10.46 -1.11
N ASP A 111 -9.88 10.77 -2.41
CA ASP A 111 -9.46 12.10 -2.88
C ASP A 111 -10.48 13.18 -2.56
N GLY A 112 -11.75 12.82 -2.38
CA GLY A 112 -12.81 13.74 -1.98
C GLY A 112 -12.58 14.35 -0.60
N LEU A 113 -12.03 13.57 0.34
CA LEU A 113 -11.73 14.02 1.70
C LEU A 113 -10.76 15.21 1.73
N ARG A 114 -9.89 15.35 0.73
CA ARG A 114 -8.97 16.48 0.59
C ARG A 114 -9.65 17.84 0.43
N TYR A 115 -10.89 17.84 -0.05
CA TYR A 115 -11.66 19.07 -0.20
C TYR A 115 -12.40 19.44 1.08
N ALA A 116 -12.46 18.54 2.07
CA ALA A 116 -13.10 18.82 3.34
C ALA A 116 -12.48 20.06 4.01
N PRO A 117 -13.30 20.93 4.62
CA PRO A 117 -12.79 22.14 5.27
C PRO A 117 -11.84 21.84 6.43
N SER A 118 -12.03 20.69 7.08
CA SER A 118 -11.15 20.13 8.10
C SER A 118 -11.46 18.66 8.27
N LEU A 119 -10.41 17.85 8.47
CA LEU A 119 -10.48 16.44 8.87
C LEU A 119 -9.97 16.28 10.32
N GLN A 120 -9.94 17.36 11.09
CA GLN A 120 -9.54 17.34 12.49
C GLN A 120 -10.45 16.38 13.27
N GLN A 121 -9.83 15.40 13.96
CA GLN A 121 -10.52 14.36 14.72
C GLN A 121 -11.52 13.55 13.89
N ALA A 122 -11.36 13.50 12.57
CA ALA A 122 -12.20 12.64 11.73
C ALA A 122 -11.92 11.17 12.05
N ASP A 123 -12.99 10.37 12.15
CA ASP A 123 -12.91 8.93 12.22
C ASP A 123 -12.69 8.39 10.79
N LEU A 124 -11.45 7.98 10.52
CA LEU A 124 -11.03 7.33 9.28
C LEU A 124 -10.51 5.91 9.57
N GLN A 125 -10.97 5.32 10.68
CA GLN A 125 -10.53 3.99 11.10
C GLN A 125 -10.88 2.96 10.03
N ARG A 126 -9.94 2.05 9.76
CA ARG A 126 -10.09 0.90 8.86
C ARG A 126 -10.45 1.28 7.41
N THR A 127 -10.29 2.54 7.04
CA THR A 127 -10.60 3.01 5.68
C THR A 127 -9.54 2.54 4.69
N ASN A 128 -9.98 2.19 3.48
CA ASN A 128 -9.13 2.02 2.31
C ASN A 128 -8.82 3.39 1.71
N LEU A 129 -7.67 3.95 2.05
CA LEU A 129 -7.14 5.21 1.54
C LEU A 129 -5.96 4.99 0.58
N GLN A 130 -5.88 3.80 -0.04
CA GLN A 130 -4.80 3.51 -0.97
C GLN A 130 -4.74 4.56 -2.08
N LYS A 131 -3.54 5.06 -2.36
CA LYS A 131 -3.23 6.09 -3.35
C LYS A 131 -3.97 7.43 -3.16
N ALA A 132 -4.63 7.65 -2.02
CA ALA A 132 -5.39 8.87 -1.76
C ALA A 132 -4.49 10.11 -1.79
N TYR A 133 -5.00 11.20 -2.34
CA TYR A 133 -4.33 12.50 -2.31
C TYR A 133 -4.88 13.35 -1.17
N LEU A 134 -4.20 13.35 -0.02
CA LEU A 134 -4.51 14.14 1.18
C LEU A 134 -3.37 15.13 1.51
N GLY A 135 -2.65 15.60 0.49
CA GLY A 135 -1.47 16.46 0.63
C GLY A 135 -1.76 17.93 0.32
N SER A 136 -0.82 18.82 0.61
CA SER A 136 -0.97 20.26 0.36
C SER A 136 -1.03 20.58 -1.14
N LYS A 137 -1.79 21.63 -1.48
CA LYS A 137 -1.88 22.20 -2.83
C LYS A 137 -1.62 23.70 -2.73
N GLY A 138 -0.42 24.12 -3.13
CA GLY A 138 0.04 25.49 -2.87
C GLY A 138 0.07 25.78 -1.37
N ASN A 139 -0.60 26.85 -0.95
CA ASN A 139 -0.67 27.27 0.46
C ASN A 139 -1.77 26.54 1.27
N ASP A 140 -2.65 25.81 0.60
CA ASP A 140 -3.73 25.05 1.23
C ASP A 140 -3.19 23.72 1.78
N ARG A 141 -3.19 23.61 3.11
CA ARG A 141 -2.74 22.43 3.86
C ARG A 141 -3.93 21.77 4.56
N PRO A 142 -4.22 20.49 4.27
CA PRO A 142 -5.32 19.80 4.93
C PRO A 142 -5.04 19.66 6.43
N ASN A 143 -6.07 19.95 7.24
CA ASN A 143 -6.03 19.80 8.69
C ASN A 143 -6.47 18.40 9.10
N LEU A 144 -5.51 17.55 9.45
CA LEU A 144 -5.65 16.16 9.90
C LEU A 144 -5.34 16.00 11.39
N ARG A 145 -5.35 17.08 12.17
CA ARG A 145 -4.96 17.03 13.59
C ARG A 145 -5.85 16.07 14.36
N GLY A 146 -5.26 15.10 15.04
CA GLY A 146 -6.01 14.09 15.77
C GLY A 146 -6.90 13.19 14.92
N ALA A 147 -6.78 13.19 13.59
CA ALA A 147 -7.52 12.27 12.73
C ALA A 147 -7.14 10.82 13.07
N ASP A 148 -8.13 9.94 13.05
CA ASP A 148 -7.96 8.56 13.46
C ASP A 148 -7.88 7.63 12.24
N PHE A 149 -6.67 7.15 11.96
CA PHE A 149 -6.35 6.20 10.91
C PHE A 149 -6.07 4.80 11.47
N TYR A 150 -6.61 4.44 12.65
CA TYR A 150 -6.44 3.11 13.21
C TYR A 150 -6.75 2.03 12.18
N ARG A 151 -5.76 1.17 11.88
CA ARG A 151 -5.83 0.10 10.87
C ARG A 151 -6.25 0.54 9.45
N ALA A 152 -6.14 1.83 9.12
CA ALA A 152 -6.39 2.28 7.76
C ALA A 152 -5.27 1.83 6.82
N ASP A 153 -5.61 1.64 5.55
CA ASP A 153 -4.64 1.36 4.49
C ASP A 153 -4.37 2.64 3.69
N LEU A 154 -3.21 3.24 3.92
CA LEU A 154 -2.74 4.45 3.24
C LEU A 154 -1.65 4.13 2.20
N SER A 155 -1.57 2.89 1.71
CA SER A 155 -0.51 2.50 0.78
C SER A 155 -0.51 3.37 -0.48
N GLY A 156 0.63 4.03 -0.75
CA GLY A 156 0.82 4.97 -1.85
C GLY A 156 0.09 6.30 -1.72
N ALA A 157 -0.58 6.56 -0.58
CA ALA A 157 -1.23 7.84 -0.34
C ALA A 157 -0.22 8.98 -0.19
N SER A 158 -0.65 10.20 -0.45
CA SER A 158 0.16 11.41 -0.25
C SER A 158 -0.48 12.29 0.80
N LEU A 159 0.18 12.43 1.95
CA LEU A 159 -0.11 13.38 3.03
C LEU A 159 0.94 14.52 3.07
N LYS A 160 1.65 14.74 1.95
CA LYS A 160 2.70 15.76 1.82
C LYS A 160 2.23 17.10 2.38
N GLY A 161 2.96 17.68 3.33
CA GLY A 161 2.67 19.01 3.87
C GLY A 161 1.39 19.12 4.71
N ALA A 162 0.71 18.00 5.03
CA ALA A 162 -0.51 18.01 5.83
C ALA A 162 -0.23 18.39 7.29
N LEU A 163 -1.25 18.94 7.96
CA LEU A 163 -1.21 19.25 9.39
C LEU A 163 -1.81 18.09 10.18
N ALA A 164 -1.00 17.08 10.50
CA ALA A 164 -1.41 15.79 11.08
C ALA A 164 -0.87 15.59 12.51
N ALA A 165 -0.66 16.67 13.26
CA ALA A 165 -0.22 16.59 14.64
C ALA A 165 -1.23 15.79 15.48
N ALA A 166 -0.72 14.90 16.33
CA ALA A 166 -1.52 13.96 17.13
C ALA A 166 -2.42 13.01 16.33
N ALA A 167 -2.24 12.85 15.02
CA ALA A 167 -2.97 11.85 14.25
C ALA A 167 -2.63 10.43 14.71
N VAL A 168 -3.60 9.52 14.65
CA VAL A 168 -3.48 8.14 15.09
C VAL A 168 -3.27 7.24 13.87
N PHE A 169 -2.08 6.68 13.72
CA PHE A 169 -1.72 5.67 12.70
C PHE A 169 -1.51 4.28 13.33
N TYR A 170 -2.13 4.03 14.50
CA TYR A 170 -2.02 2.76 15.21
C TYR A 170 -2.39 1.58 14.28
N GLN A 171 -1.48 0.62 14.10
CA GLN A 171 -1.63 -0.52 13.17
C GLN A 171 -1.97 -0.14 11.71
N ALA A 172 -1.73 1.10 11.29
CA ALA A 172 -2.00 1.53 9.92
C ALA A 172 -0.96 0.97 8.95
N ARG A 173 -1.38 0.72 7.70
CA ARG A 173 -0.47 0.38 6.60
C ARG A 173 -0.10 1.65 5.86
N LEU A 174 1.18 2.00 5.86
CA LEU A 174 1.71 3.25 5.28
C LEU A 174 2.73 2.94 4.17
N HIS A 175 2.53 1.86 3.41
CA HIS A 175 3.51 1.45 2.41
C HIS A 175 3.66 2.52 1.33
N LYS A 176 4.88 2.99 1.06
CA LYS A 176 5.16 4.03 0.05
C LYS A 176 4.34 5.31 0.26
N THR A 177 3.83 5.57 1.47
CA THR A 177 3.07 6.78 1.79
C THR A 177 4.00 8.00 1.82
N ILE A 178 3.58 9.09 1.20
CA ILE A 178 4.36 10.34 1.15
C ILE A 178 3.93 11.25 2.29
N LEU A 179 4.74 11.34 3.35
CA LEU A 179 4.56 12.20 4.52
C LEU A 179 5.52 13.41 4.51
N LYS A 180 6.16 13.68 3.36
CA LYS A 180 7.15 14.76 3.20
C LYS A 180 6.61 16.11 3.68
N ASN A 181 7.38 16.84 4.49
CA ASN A 181 7.01 18.15 5.04
C ASN A 181 5.72 18.18 5.91
N ALA A 182 5.16 17.03 6.29
CA ALA A 182 3.98 17.00 7.16
C ALA A 182 4.33 17.41 8.60
N ASP A 183 3.36 18.00 9.30
CA ASP A 183 3.42 18.18 10.75
C ASP A 183 2.84 16.93 11.41
N LEU A 184 3.69 16.07 11.96
CA LEU A 184 3.35 14.79 12.59
C LEU A 184 3.74 14.76 14.06
N ARG A 185 3.92 15.94 14.67
CA ARG A 185 4.27 16.03 16.09
C ARG A 185 3.24 15.31 16.94
N ARG A 186 3.69 14.47 17.85
CA ARG A 186 2.85 13.63 18.72
C ARG A 186 1.93 12.64 17.98
N ALA A 187 2.16 12.37 16.69
CA ALA A 187 1.42 11.33 15.99
C ALA A 187 1.74 9.95 16.57
N ASN A 188 0.79 9.02 16.48
CA ASN A 188 0.94 7.67 17.02
C ASN A 188 1.13 6.67 15.88
N PHE A 189 2.34 6.16 15.68
CA PHE A 189 2.68 5.10 14.72
C PHE A 189 2.86 3.73 15.41
N PHE A 190 2.31 3.52 16.61
CA PHE A 190 2.39 2.25 17.32
C PHE A 190 1.96 1.08 16.40
N GLU A 191 2.79 0.04 16.28
CA GLU A 191 2.58 -1.12 15.39
C GLU A 191 2.31 -0.80 13.89
N ALA A 192 2.59 0.41 13.43
CA ALA A 192 2.36 0.79 12.03
C ALA A 192 3.39 0.14 11.10
N ASP A 193 3.01 -0.11 9.85
CA ASP A 193 3.92 -0.62 8.82
C ASP A 193 4.32 0.49 7.85
N LEU A 194 5.59 0.90 7.93
CA LEU A 194 6.14 2.08 7.25
C LEU A 194 6.93 1.75 5.98
N LEU A 195 6.73 0.57 5.37
CA LEU A 195 7.54 0.11 4.24
C LEU A 195 7.64 1.13 3.09
N GLY A 196 8.80 1.76 2.94
CA GLY A 196 9.04 2.78 1.91
C GLY A 196 8.31 4.11 2.14
N ALA A 197 7.75 4.35 3.33
CA ALA A 197 7.15 5.62 3.70
C ALA A 197 8.22 6.73 3.74
N SER A 198 7.89 7.92 3.23
CA SER A 198 8.83 9.03 3.17
C SER A 198 8.44 10.16 4.13
N PHE A 199 9.27 10.36 5.16
CA PHE A 199 9.11 11.42 6.17
C PHE A 199 9.99 12.64 5.90
N ALA A 200 10.60 12.77 4.72
CA ALA A 200 11.59 13.80 4.47
C ALA A 200 11.05 15.22 4.73
N GLY A 201 11.73 15.97 5.59
CA GLY A 201 11.38 17.32 6.01
C GLY A 201 10.17 17.40 6.95
N ALA A 202 9.63 16.28 7.44
CA ALA A 202 8.50 16.24 8.37
C ALA A 202 8.90 16.63 9.80
N TYR A 203 7.96 17.16 10.57
CA TYR A 203 8.13 17.41 12.01
C TYR A 203 7.63 16.21 12.80
N LEU A 204 8.52 15.54 13.52
CA LEU A 204 8.23 14.27 14.21
C LEU A 204 8.32 14.33 15.73
N TYR A 205 8.70 15.47 16.31
CA TYR A 205 8.87 15.60 17.77
C TYR A 205 7.67 15.05 18.56
N GLY A 206 7.97 14.12 19.46
CA GLY A 206 6.98 13.46 20.31
C GLY A 206 6.17 12.34 19.62
N ALA A 207 6.42 12.02 18.35
CA ALA A 207 5.73 10.94 17.67
C ALA A 207 6.14 9.57 18.25
N ASN A 208 5.16 8.69 18.47
CA ASN A 208 5.38 7.35 19.02
C ASN A 208 5.61 6.35 17.89
N PHE A 209 6.77 5.70 17.88
CA PHE A 209 7.16 4.65 16.92
C PHE A 209 7.36 3.29 17.59
N THR A 210 6.89 3.10 18.83
CA THR A 210 6.96 1.80 19.53
C THR A 210 6.37 0.71 18.64
N GLU A 211 7.10 -0.40 18.46
CA GLU A 211 6.69 -1.55 17.62
C GLU A 211 6.37 -1.22 16.14
N ALA A 212 6.66 -0.01 15.67
CA ALA A 212 6.54 0.31 14.25
C ALA A 212 7.57 -0.49 13.44
N ARG A 213 7.15 -1.00 12.28
CA ARG A 213 7.98 -1.82 11.40
C ARG A 213 8.40 -1.04 10.17
N ASN A 214 9.52 -1.42 9.58
CA ASN A 214 10.05 -0.83 8.34
C ASN A 214 10.35 0.67 8.46
N LEU A 215 10.96 1.07 9.59
CA LEU A 215 11.32 2.45 9.84
C LEU A 215 12.21 3.00 8.70
N PRO A 216 11.98 4.24 8.28
CA PRO A 216 12.85 4.89 7.32
C PRO A 216 14.31 4.95 7.80
N PRO A 217 15.28 4.93 6.87
CA PRO A 217 16.70 5.06 7.18
C PRO A 217 17.00 6.29 8.01
N GLY A 218 17.81 6.12 9.06
CA GLY A 218 18.21 7.18 9.98
C GLY A 218 17.16 7.54 11.05
N LEU A 219 15.88 7.19 10.87
CA LEU A 219 14.82 7.56 11.81
C LEU A 219 15.01 6.92 13.19
N SER A 220 15.51 5.68 13.24
CA SER A 220 15.79 4.95 14.48
C SER A 220 16.81 5.64 15.39
N LYS A 221 17.71 6.47 14.85
CA LYS A 221 18.73 7.21 15.63
C LYS A 221 18.12 8.30 16.53
N HIS A 222 16.90 8.73 16.22
CA HIS A 222 16.21 9.81 16.93
C HIS A 222 15.10 9.30 17.86
N ILE A 223 14.88 7.97 17.90
CA ILE A 223 13.89 7.33 18.77
C ILE A 223 14.52 7.05 20.14
N GLY A 224 13.90 7.55 21.20
CA GLY A 224 14.28 7.30 22.59
C GLY A 224 13.93 5.87 23.05
N SER A 225 14.37 5.50 24.25
CA SER A 225 14.08 4.19 24.84
C SER A 225 12.60 3.94 25.13
N ASP A 226 11.79 5.00 25.16
CA ASP A 226 10.33 4.97 25.30
C ASP A 226 9.60 4.82 23.95
N GLY A 227 10.35 4.72 22.85
CA GLY A 227 9.82 4.65 21.48
C GLY A 227 9.37 5.99 20.90
N THR A 228 9.64 7.11 21.58
CA THR A 228 9.26 8.45 21.14
C THR A 228 10.37 9.09 20.31
N TYR A 229 10.02 9.77 19.21
CA TYR A 229 10.96 10.58 18.43
C TYR A 229 11.31 11.87 19.16
N THR A 230 12.61 12.11 19.39
CA THR A 230 13.11 13.12 20.33
C THR A 230 13.61 14.42 19.68
N ASP A 231 13.93 14.41 18.38
CA ASP A 231 14.48 15.58 17.70
C ASP A 231 13.36 16.60 17.38
N GLU A 232 13.62 17.87 17.72
CA GLU A 232 12.70 19.00 17.53
C GLU A 232 12.72 19.57 16.10
N GLY A 233 13.77 19.25 15.34
CA GLY A 233 13.98 19.69 13.98
C GLY A 233 13.07 19.00 12.96
N ARG A 234 13.33 19.33 11.68
CA ARG A 234 12.76 18.57 10.57
C ARG A 234 13.57 17.29 10.42
N PHE A 235 12.90 16.17 10.21
CA PHE A 235 13.58 14.93 9.89
C PHE A 235 14.26 15.06 8.53
N GLU A 236 15.58 15.09 8.56
CA GLU A 236 16.41 14.90 7.39
C GLU A 236 16.70 13.41 7.31
N PRO A 237 16.18 12.70 6.30
CA PRO A 237 16.56 11.31 6.13
C PRO A 237 18.08 11.30 6.00
N ALA A 238 18.70 10.30 6.64
CA ALA A 238 20.08 10.00 6.27
C ALA A 238 20.09 9.92 4.75
N VAL A 239 21.04 10.59 4.11
CA VAL A 239 21.34 10.31 2.70
C VAL A 239 21.67 8.84 2.69
N GLU A 240 20.67 7.99 2.45
CA GLU A 240 20.96 6.79 1.71
C GLU A 240 21.71 7.33 0.50
N PRO A 241 22.89 6.77 0.16
CA PRO A 241 23.27 6.88 -1.22
C PRO A 241 21.99 6.55 -1.97
N THR A 242 21.60 7.38 -2.93
CA THR A 242 20.83 6.82 -4.03
C THR A 242 21.72 5.69 -4.52
N ALA A 243 21.60 4.51 -3.91
CA ALA A 243 22.27 3.30 -4.33
C ALA A 243 21.79 3.23 -5.77
N PRO A 244 22.71 3.40 -6.72
CA PRO A 244 22.38 4.00 -8.01
C PRO A 244 21.44 3.07 -8.77
N ASP A 245 20.12 3.16 -8.59
CA ASP A 245 19.12 2.17 -9.06
C ASP A 245 19.73 0.78 -9.28
N ARG A 246 20.51 0.28 -8.29
CA ARG A 246 21.27 -0.95 -8.46
C ARG A 246 20.22 -2.04 -8.58
N LEU A 247 20.29 -2.80 -9.67
CA LEU A 247 19.34 -3.86 -9.92
C LEU A 247 19.38 -4.79 -8.72
N ARG A 248 18.26 -4.92 -8.01
CA ARG A 248 18.15 -5.84 -6.88
C ARG A 248 17.55 -7.15 -7.36
N ILE A 249 18.15 -8.26 -6.99
CA ILE A 249 17.57 -9.59 -7.22
C ILE A 249 17.28 -10.29 -5.90
N PHE A 250 16.17 -11.00 -5.86
CA PHE A 250 15.87 -11.88 -4.74
C PHE A 250 16.61 -13.20 -4.93
N LEU A 251 17.41 -13.63 -3.96
CA LEU A 251 18.11 -14.92 -3.99
C LEU A 251 17.46 -15.87 -2.99
N SER A 252 16.86 -16.93 -3.50
CA SER A 252 16.34 -18.05 -2.71
C SER A 252 17.42 -19.12 -2.58
N LYS A 253 17.85 -19.41 -1.35
CA LYS A 253 18.84 -20.44 -1.04
C LYS A 253 18.49 -21.17 0.26
N PRO A 254 18.93 -22.43 0.45
CA PRO A 254 18.79 -23.12 1.72
C PRO A 254 19.50 -22.38 2.87
N GLY A 255 18.94 -22.49 4.08
CA GLY A 255 19.51 -21.89 5.29
C GLY A 255 20.75 -22.62 5.83
N THR A 256 21.16 -23.73 5.21
CA THR A 256 22.38 -24.46 5.53
C THR A 256 22.97 -24.94 4.21
N LEU A 257 24.26 -24.69 3.99
CA LEU A 257 24.94 -24.98 2.74
C LEU A 257 26.17 -25.85 3.00
N SER A 258 26.41 -26.81 2.11
CA SER A 258 27.67 -27.54 2.00
C SER A 258 28.83 -26.59 1.66
N VAL A 259 30.07 -27.08 1.74
CA VAL A 259 31.26 -26.27 1.41
C VAL A 259 31.24 -25.85 -0.06
N THR A 260 30.89 -26.75 -0.97
CA THR A 260 30.81 -26.49 -2.42
C THR A 260 29.64 -25.56 -2.76
N GLN A 261 28.48 -25.77 -2.16
CA GLN A 261 27.31 -24.89 -2.35
C GLN A 261 27.59 -23.47 -1.86
N ARG A 262 28.27 -23.33 -0.71
CA ARG A 262 28.66 -22.01 -0.20
C ARG A 262 29.63 -21.31 -1.13
N GLN A 263 30.63 -22.02 -1.63
CA GLN A 263 31.57 -21.47 -2.60
C GLN A 263 30.85 -20.95 -3.86
N LEU A 264 29.89 -21.72 -4.40
CA LEU A 264 29.07 -21.28 -5.53
C LEU A 264 28.27 -20.00 -5.21
N VAL A 265 27.63 -19.94 -4.04
CA VAL A 265 26.86 -18.75 -3.62
C VAL A 265 27.76 -17.52 -3.50
N ASP A 266 28.97 -17.68 -2.96
CA ASP A 266 29.95 -16.60 -2.83
C ASP A 266 30.48 -16.13 -4.21
N GLU A 267 30.73 -17.07 -5.12
CA GLU A 267 31.13 -16.78 -6.50
C GLU A 267 30.02 -16.04 -7.27
N LEU A 268 28.77 -16.50 -7.14
CA LEU A 268 27.59 -15.84 -7.71
C LEU A 268 27.45 -14.42 -7.14
N GLY A 269 27.63 -14.26 -5.83
CA GLY A 269 27.63 -12.95 -5.15
C GLY A 269 28.69 -12.01 -5.72
N THR A 270 29.89 -12.52 -5.95
CA THR A 270 31.00 -11.76 -6.52
C THR A 270 30.72 -11.34 -7.96
N LEU A 271 30.16 -12.23 -8.79
CA LEU A 271 29.81 -11.94 -10.18
C LEU A 271 28.71 -10.88 -10.27
N LEU A 272 27.67 -10.99 -9.48
CA LEU A 272 26.58 -10.01 -9.46
C LEU A 272 27.04 -8.65 -8.95
N ALA A 273 27.93 -8.61 -7.96
CA ALA A 273 28.50 -7.37 -7.47
C ALA A 273 29.35 -6.64 -8.53
N GLN A 274 30.02 -7.38 -9.43
CA GLN A 274 30.78 -6.81 -10.56
C GLN A 274 29.86 -6.14 -11.60
N GLU A 275 28.63 -6.64 -11.74
CA GLU A 275 27.60 -6.10 -12.63
C GLU A 275 26.70 -5.03 -11.96
N ASP A 276 27.10 -4.51 -10.80
CA ASP A 276 26.33 -3.50 -10.04
C ASP A 276 24.94 -4.01 -9.59
N VAL A 277 24.80 -5.33 -9.40
CA VAL A 277 23.57 -6.00 -8.95
C VAL A 277 23.65 -6.34 -7.47
N ASP A 278 22.60 -6.01 -6.72
CA ASP A 278 22.50 -6.25 -5.28
C ASP A 278 21.64 -7.48 -4.99
N ILE A 279 22.09 -8.32 -4.06
CA ILE A 279 21.37 -9.54 -3.64
C ILE A 279 20.54 -9.24 -2.40
N SER A 280 19.28 -9.70 -2.41
CA SER A 280 18.40 -9.70 -1.26
C SER A 280 17.95 -11.12 -0.96
N THR A 281 18.24 -11.62 0.24
CA THR A 281 17.91 -12.98 0.70
C THR A 281 17.28 -12.88 2.08
N VAL A 282 16.51 -13.89 2.47
CA VAL A 282 16.06 -14.05 3.87
C VAL A 282 16.99 -15.08 4.50
N GLU A 283 17.78 -14.69 5.50
CA GLU A 283 18.61 -15.64 6.22
C GLU A 283 17.80 -16.41 7.26
N ARG A 284 18.34 -17.54 7.72
CA ARG A 284 17.66 -18.39 8.71
C ARG A 284 17.36 -17.61 10.00
N GLU A 285 18.25 -16.70 10.38
CA GLU A 285 18.12 -15.84 11.55
C GLU A 285 17.09 -14.70 11.35
N ASP A 286 16.75 -14.37 10.11
CA ASP A 286 15.83 -13.27 9.78
C ASP A 286 14.36 -13.68 9.85
N TYR A 287 14.06 -14.98 9.93
CA TYR A 287 12.69 -15.47 9.98
C TYR A 287 12.02 -15.12 11.32
N PRO A 288 10.98 -14.27 11.32
CA PRO A 288 10.26 -13.96 12.54
C PRO A 288 9.44 -15.18 13.00
N GLY A 289 9.26 -15.33 14.33
CA GLY A 289 8.43 -16.40 14.90
C GLY A 289 6.97 -16.38 14.42
N PHE A 290 6.51 -15.27 13.84
CA PHE A 290 5.23 -15.13 13.17
C PHE A 290 5.37 -14.26 11.91
N GLY A 291 4.71 -14.63 10.81
CA GLY A 291 4.65 -13.81 9.60
C GLY A 291 5.78 -13.99 8.58
N ALA A 292 6.49 -15.12 8.60
CA ALA A 292 7.58 -15.46 7.67
C ALA A 292 7.29 -15.14 6.18
N VAL A 293 6.11 -15.50 5.67
CA VAL A 293 5.70 -15.20 4.29
C VAL A 293 5.61 -13.68 4.02
N SER A 294 5.20 -12.90 5.02
CA SER A 294 5.16 -11.43 4.87
C SER A 294 6.57 -10.85 4.82
N GLU A 295 7.53 -11.47 5.50
CA GLU A 295 8.92 -11.06 5.50
C GLU A 295 9.60 -11.35 4.15
N VAL A 296 9.39 -12.54 3.60
CA VAL A 296 9.82 -12.88 2.23
C VAL A 296 9.24 -11.87 1.23
N ARG A 297 7.94 -11.55 1.33
CA ARG A 297 7.29 -10.56 0.47
C ARG A 297 7.92 -9.17 0.62
N ARG A 298 8.29 -8.78 1.84
CA ARG A 298 8.94 -7.51 2.15
C ARG A 298 10.32 -7.43 1.49
N VAL A 299 11.14 -8.47 1.64
CA VAL A 299 12.49 -8.53 1.06
C VAL A 299 12.43 -8.54 -0.47
N MET A 300 11.48 -9.26 -1.05
CA MET A 300 11.25 -9.32 -2.49
C MET A 300 10.68 -8.01 -3.07
N THR A 301 10.11 -7.13 -2.24
CA THR A 301 9.57 -5.84 -2.69
C THR A 301 10.71 -4.93 -3.18
N GLY A 302 10.68 -4.59 -4.46
CA GLY A 302 11.71 -3.75 -5.10
C GLY A 302 12.81 -4.55 -5.78
N CYS A 303 12.77 -5.88 -5.74
CA CYS A 303 13.60 -6.71 -6.60
C CYS A 303 13.07 -6.65 -8.05
N SER A 304 13.99 -6.72 -9.01
CA SER A 304 13.72 -6.72 -10.47
C SER A 304 13.70 -8.14 -11.06
N GLY A 305 14.07 -9.15 -10.26
CA GLY A 305 14.05 -10.56 -10.63
C GLY A 305 14.32 -11.44 -9.41
N ALA A 306 14.19 -12.75 -9.59
CA ALA A 306 14.50 -13.75 -8.57
C ALA A 306 15.42 -14.84 -9.13
N VAL A 307 16.36 -15.30 -8.31
CA VAL A 307 17.21 -16.47 -8.56
C VAL A 307 16.89 -17.51 -7.51
N ILE A 308 16.56 -18.72 -7.94
CA ILE A 308 16.19 -19.83 -7.06
C ILE A 308 17.23 -20.94 -7.16
N LEU A 309 17.96 -21.15 -6.06
CA LEU A 309 18.99 -22.19 -5.95
C LEU A 309 18.38 -23.47 -5.37
N GLY A 310 18.17 -24.46 -6.24
CA GLY A 310 17.70 -25.80 -5.90
C GLY A 310 18.87 -26.73 -5.64
N PHE A 311 19.32 -26.81 -4.39
CA PHE A 311 20.38 -27.73 -3.97
C PHE A 311 19.82 -29.06 -3.46
N ARG A 312 20.67 -30.09 -3.42
CA ARG A 312 20.34 -31.41 -2.86
C ARG A 312 20.25 -31.34 -1.33
N GLU A 313 19.07 -31.02 -0.81
CA GLU A 313 18.83 -30.84 0.63
C GLU A 313 18.21 -32.08 1.29
N LEU A 314 17.34 -32.79 0.58
CA LEU A 314 16.72 -34.02 1.05
C LEU A 314 16.95 -35.16 0.06
N GLU A 315 17.73 -36.15 0.45
CA GLU A 315 17.94 -37.37 -0.35
C GLU A 315 16.88 -38.41 -0.07
N ILE A 316 16.21 -38.86 -1.13
CA ILE A 316 15.22 -39.93 -1.08
C ILE A 316 15.82 -41.14 -1.77
N ARG A 317 16.08 -42.19 -0.97
CA ARG A 317 16.59 -43.46 -1.48
C ARG A 317 15.51 -44.26 -2.19
N ASP A 318 14.40 -44.49 -1.50
CA ASP A 318 13.23 -45.22 -1.99
C ASP A 318 11.95 -44.54 -1.48
N ALA A 319 11.02 -44.17 -2.36
CA ALA A 319 9.72 -43.63 -2.00
C ALA A 319 8.66 -43.89 -3.07
N VAL A 320 7.39 -43.66 -2.74
CA VAL A 320 6.28 -43.67 -3.70
C VAL A 320 5.70 -42.26 -3.79
N TRP A 321 5.78 -41.65 -4.97
CA TRP A 321 5.12 -40.38 -5.27
C TRP A 321 3.61 -40.55 -5.20
N ARG A 322 2.89 -39.61 -4.57
CA ARG A 322 1.41 -39.56 -4.51
C ARG A 322 0.76 -40.94 -4.27
N LEU A 323 1.24 -41.64 -3.24
CA LEU A 323 0.77 -42.97 -2.86
C LEU A 323 -0.76 -43.01 -2.77
N GLY A 324 -1.38 -43.99 -3.43
CA GLY A 324 -2.83 -44.17 -3.42
C GLY A 324 -3.59 -43.32 -4.45
N THR A 325 -2.89 -42.68 -5.39
CA THR A 325 -3.49 -41.98 -6.53
C THR A 325 -3.17 -42.71 -7.85
N GLU A 326 -3.87 -42.36 -8.93
CA GLU A 326 -3.55 -42.86 -10.28
C GLU A 326 -2.17 -42.38 -10.77
N GLU A 327 -1.60 -41.35 -10.16
CA GLU A 327 -0.28 -40.82 -10.48
C GLU A 327 0.84 -41.45 -9.62
N ALA A 328 0.53 -42.52 -8.89
CA ALA A 328 1.51 -43.18 -8.03
C ALA A 328 2.66 -43.77 -8.85
N ARG A 329 3.89 -43.42 -8.48
CA ARG A 329 5.11 -43.92 -9.11
C ARG A 329 6.22 -44.10 -8.08
N ASP A 330 7.03 -45.13 -8.26
CA ASP A 330 8.21 -45.33 -7.43
C ASP A 330 9.28 -44.28 -7.77
N LEU A 331 9.95 -43.79 -6.74
CA LEU A 331 11.02 -42.81 -6.80
C LEU A 331 12.24 -43.43 -6.14
N GLU A 332 13.33 -43.57 -6.89
CA GLU A 332 14.60 -44.09 -6.40
C GLU A 332 15.73 -43.09 -6.66
N GLY A 333 16.57 -42.87 -5.65
CA GLY A 333 17.81 -42.10 -5.79
C GLY A 333 17.63 -40.63 -6.18
N ILE A 334 16.53 -39.99 -5.78
CA ILE A 334 16.26 -38.58 -6.11
C ILE A 334 16.68 -37.64 -4.97
N ALA A 335 16.90 -36.37 -5.30
CA ALA A 335 17.03 -35.33 -4.29
C ALA A 335 15.95 -34.26 -4.45
N LEU A 336 15.49 -33.71 -3.33
CA LEU A 336 14.57 -32.58 -3.30
C LEU A 336 15.27 -31.34 -2.73
N PRO A 337 14.89 -30.13 -3.20
CA PRO A 337 15.31 -28.89 -2.58
C PRO A 337 14.42 -28.57 -1.37
N THR A 338 14.63 -27.41 -0.74
CA THR A 338 13.78 -27.01 0.37
C THR A 338 12.36 -26.68 -0.09
N ALA A 339 11.38 -26.88 0.80
CA ALA A 339 10.01 -26.42 0.54
C ALA A 339 9.92 -24.89 0.39
N TRP A 340 10.83 -24.14 1.03
CA TRP A 340 10.88 -22.68 0.94
C TRP A 340 11.24 -22.20 -0.46
N ASN A 341 12.12 -22.89 -1.18
CA ASN A 341 12.43 -22.54 -2.58
C ASN A 341 11.15 -22.47 -3.44
N HIS A 342 10.22 -23.40 -3.24
CA HIS A 342 8.96 -23.43 -3.97
C HIS A 342 8.01 -22.28 -3.56
N VAL A 343 7.93 -21.99 -2.27
CA VAL A 343 7.11 -20.89 -1.74
C VAL A 343 7.63 -19.56 -2.27
N GLU A 344 8.92 -19.32 -2.17
CA GLU A 344 9.59 -18.09 -2.61
C GLU A 344 9.48 -17.90 -4.12
N ALA A 345 9.67 -18.97 -4.91
CA ALA A 345 9.47 -18.93 -6.35
C ALA A 345 8.01 -18.63 -6.73
N GLY A 346 7.04 -19.26 -6.06
CA GLY A 346 5.62 -18.95 -6.26
C GLY A 346 5.29 -17.49 -5.92
N MET A 347 5.92 -16.94 -4.88
CA MET A 347 5.77 -15.53 -4.53
C MET A 347 6.39 -14.59 -5.56
N ALA A 348 7.56 -14.94 -6.11
CA ALA A 348 8.20 -14.20 -7.19
C ALA A 348 7.33 -14.21 -8.45
N ALA A 349 6.76 -15.36 -8.80
CA ALA A 349 5.85 -15.50 -9.93
C ALA A 349 4.57 -14.66 -9.74
N MET A 350 3.96 -14.71 -8.56
CA MET A 350 2.80 -13.86 -8.22
C MET A 350 3.13 -12.36 -8.25
N ALA A 351 4.38 -11.99 -8.00
CA ALA A 351 4.85 -10.62 -8.08
C ALA A 351 5.19 -10.18 -9.53
N GLY A 352 5.12 -11.10 -10.51
CA GLY A 352 5.46 -10.85 -11.90
C GLY A 352 6.97 -10.64 -12.12
N LEU A 353 7.81 -11.23 -11.26
CA LEU A 353 9.26 -11.15 -11.40
C LEU A 353 9.77 -12.22 -12.37
N PRO A 354 10.73 -11.90 -13.26
CA PRO A 354 11.45 -12.93 -14.01
C PRO A 354 12.22 -13.83 -13.04
N ILE A 355 12.17 -15.14 -13.27
CA ILE A 355 12.77 -16.15 -12.38
C ILE A 355 13.83 -16.95 -13.13
N LEU A 356 15.05 -16.94 -12.60
CA LEU A 356 16.13 -17.85 -12.99
C LEU A 356 16.23 -18.97 -11.96
N VAL A 357 16.25 -20.21 -12.41
CA VAL A 357 16.33 -21.39 -11.56
C VAL A 357 17.65 -22.11 -11.83
N LEU A 358 18.46 -22.29 -10.79
CA LEU A 358 19.69 -23.06 -10.87
C LEU A 358 19.54 -24.31 -9.99
N ALA A 359 19.57 -25.49 -10.62
CA ALA A 359 19.33 -26.76 -9.94
C ALA A 359 20.63 -27.58 -9.90
N GLU A 360 20.99 -28.11 -8.73
CA GLU A 360 22.03 -29.13 -8.61
C GLU A 360 21.59 -30.43 -9.29
N GLN A 361 22.52 -31.14 -9.92
CA GLN A 361 22.18 -32.34 -10.68
C GLN A 361 21.43 -33.39 -9.83
N GLY A 362 20.34 -33.90 -10.39
CA GLY A 362 19.48 -34.89 -9.73
C GLY A 362 18.50 -34.31 -8.70
N VAL A 363 18.42 -32.98 -8.57
CA VAL A 363 17.30 -32.32 -7.89
C VAL A 363 16.06 -32.40 -8.78
N VAL A 364 14.94 -32.84 -8.20
CA VAL A 364 13.67 -33.05 -8.92
C VAL A 364 12.49 -32.38 -8.19
N GLY A 365 11.37 -32.29 -8.88
CA GLY A 365 10.08 -31.83 -8.35
C GLY A 365 9.80 -30.32 -8.48
N GLY A 366 8.51 -30.01 -8.62
CA GLY A 366 7.96 -28.66 -8.54
C GLY A 366 8.52 -27.70 -9.58
N LEU A 367 9.07 -26.56 -9.13
CA LEU A 367 9.59 -25.50 -10.01
C LEU A 367 10.73 -25.98 -10.91
N PHE A 368 11.48 -26.98 -10.47
CA PHE A 368 12.71 -27.45 -11.11
C PHE A 368 12.44 -28.42 -12.29
N GLU A 369 11.18 -28.78 -12.52
CA GLU A 369 10.72 -29.63 -13.64
C GLU A 369 9.84 -28.87 -14.66
N LEU A 370 9.59 -27.57 -14.46
CA LEU A 370 8.70 -26.79 -15.32
C LEU A 370 9.44 -26.30 -16.58
N GLU A 371 9.02 -26.78 -17.75
CA GLU A 371 9.46 -26.29 -19.06
C GLU A 371 8.53 -25.17 -19.57
N ASP A 372 8.43 -24.05 -18.86
CA ASP A 372 7.59 -22.91 -19.28
C ASP A 372 8.42 -21.66 -19.65
N VAL A 373 7.89 -20.85 -20.58
CA VAL A 373 8.57 -19.79 -21.35
C VAL A 373 9.10 -18.61 -20.50
N GLU A 374 8.67 -18.47 -19.25
CA GLU A 374 9.05 -17.38 -18.33
C GLU A 374 10.11 -17.78 -17.29
N HIS A 375 10.61 -19.02 -17.33
CA HIS A 375 11.58 -19.57 -16.40
C HIS A 375 12.77 -20.20 -17.14
N ILE A 376 14.00 -19.82 -16.76
CA ILE A 376 15.21 -20.47 -17.29
C ILE A 376 15.72 -21.43 -16.23
N VAL A 377 15.76 -22.72 -16.52
CA VAL A 377 16.34 -23.75 -15.66
C VAL A 377 17.73 -24.12 -16.18
N MET A 378 18.77 -24.01 -15.34
CA MET A 378 20.12 -24.48 -15.65
C MET A 378 20.58 -25.51 -14.61
N ASN A 379 21.18 -26.60 -15.09
CA ASN A 379 21.73 -27.64 -14.23
C ASN A 379 23.18 -27.32 -13.86
N LEU A 380 23.51 -27.50 -12.58
CA LEU A 380 24.83 -27.31 -12.00
C LEU A 380 25.44 -28.68 -11.67
N ASP A 381 26.74 -28.81 -11.97
CA ASP A 381 27.57 -29.98 -11.64
C ASP A 381 28.46 -29.57 -10.46
N LEU A 382 28.13 -30.01 -9.24
CA LEU A 382 28.68 -29.51 -7.96
C LEU A 382 29.32 -30.60 -7.09
#